data_AF-A0A512NQ38-F1
#
_entry.id   AF-A0A512NQ38-F1
#
_cell.length_a   1.000
_cell.length_b   1.000
_cell.length_c   1.000
_cell.angle_alpha   90.00
_cell.angle_beta   90.00
_cell.angle_gamma   90.00
#
_symmetry.space_group_name_H-M   'P 1'
#
loop_
_entity.id
_entity.type
_entity.pdbx_description
1 polymer ?
#
loop_
_entity_poly.entity_id
_entity_poly.type
_entity_poly.pdbx_seq_one_letter_code
_entity_poly.pdbx_strand_id
1 'polypeptide(L)'
;MPDIFRFWAQVEPAERVHPADKAVLSRVNHGFDLKCLPGCFWGPLRTAPVVLLYLSPGWSERTLKEAKSKLCQEREMRVRRGRELMDAHGSGVRWLSERTKCFDLDWHQIRSKMAVLNIGGYHSKTFADAPLLAALPSSRASVGWAQDVLFPQAIAGEKVVICLRAARFWGLKTGEKVGKSLFAPHVTRGGHMKHGKMRDQIIRAVRAAVGRRT
;
A
#
# COMPACT_ATOMS: atom_id res chain seq x y z
N MET A 1 3.89 18.21 6.95
CA MET A 1 3.52 16.91 7.55
C MET A 1 4.72 15.96 7.50
N PRO A 2 4.80 14.90 8.35
CA PRO A 2 5.96 14.02 8.38
C PRO A 2 6.08 13.20 7.10
N ASP A 3 7.30 13.15 6.55
CA ASP A 3 7.67 12.22 5.49
C ASP A 3 7.41 10.77 5.97
N ILE A 4 6.53 10.03 5.27
CA ILE A 4 6.19 8.64 5.60
C ILE A 4 7.43 7.74 5.71
N PHE A 5 8.46 7.99 4.90
CA PHE A 5 9.69 7.20 4.93
C PHE A 5 10.49 7.46 6.21
N ARG A 6 10.55 8.72 6.67
CA ARG A 6 11.19 9.09 7.94
C ARG A 6 10.39 8.58 9.14
N PHE A 7 9.05 8.55 9.02
CA PHE A 7 8.19 7.96 10.05
C PHE A 7 8.54 6.48 10.22
N TRP A 8 8.42 5.68 9.17
CA TRP A 8 8.66 4.23 9.26
C TRP A 8 10.13 3.84 9.50
N ALA A 9 11.09 4.73 9.22
CA ALA A 9 12.50 4.50 9.55
C ALA A 9 12.78 4.39 11.06
N GLN A 10 11.84 4.80 11.92
CA GLN A 10 11.95 4.69 13.39
C GLN A 10 11.67 3.28 13.91
N VAL A 11 11.18 2.38 13.06
CA VAL A 11 10.91 0.98 13.45
C VAL A 11 12.19 0.18 13.28
N GLU A 12 12.65 -0.44 14.34
CA GLU A 12 13.84 -1.30 14.32
C GLU A 12 13.59 -2.62 13.52
N PRO A 13 14.64 -3.35 13.10
CA PRO A 13 14.51 -4.51 12.22
C PRO A 13 13.54 -5.59 12.74
N ALA A 14 13.63 -5.90 14.03
CA ALA A 14 12.79 -6.92 14.67
C ALA A 14 11.50 -6.36 15.30
N GLU A 15 11.32 -5.03 15.26
CA GLU A 15 10.17 -4.39 15.90
C GLU A 15 8.91 -4.55 15.05
N ARG A 16 7.83 -4.92 15.74
CA ARG A 16 6.55 -5.31 15.12
C ARG A 16 5.49 -4.22 15.17
N VAL A 17 5.77 -3.15 15.92
CA VAL A 17 4.85 -2.05 16.18
C VAL A 17 5.65 -0.76 16.15
N HIS A 18 5.18 0.24 15.39
CA HIS A 18 5.82 1.55 15.42
C HIS A 18 5.75 2.16 16.82
N PRO A 19 6.83 2.74 17.37
CA PRO A 19 6.84 3.30 18.73
C PRO A 19 5.66 4.25 19.02
N ALA A 20 5.35 5.15 18.07
CA ALA A 20 4.21 6.07 18.18
C ALA A 20 2.84 5.40 18.29
N ASP A 21 2.66 4.19 17.75
CA ASP A 21 1.38 3.48 17.76
C ASP A 21 1.16 2.65 19.03
N LYS A 22 2.24 2.34 19.79
CA LYS A 22 2.19 1.43 20.95
C LYS A 22 1.15 1.86 21.97
N ALA A 23 1.12 3.15 22.32
CA ALA A 23 0.18 3.67 23.32
C ALA A 23 -1.28 3.50 22.87
N VAL A 24 -1.58 3.75 21.59
CA VAL A 24 -2.93 3.59 21.05
C VAL A 24 -3.33 2.12 21.05
N LEU A 25 -2.48 1.24 20.50
CA LEU A 25 -2.75 -0.19 20.40
C LEU A 25 -2.88 -0.87 21.77
N SER A 26 -2.16 -0.39 22.79
CA SER A 26 -2.26 -0.94 24.16
C SER A 26 -3.57 -0.65 24.88
N ARG A 27 -4.33 0.36 24.42
CA ARG A 27 -5.54 0.86 25.11
C ARG A 27 -6.85 0.32 24.55
N VAL A 28 -6.80 -0.35 23.41
CA VAL A 28 -7.98 -0.75 22.64
C VAL A 28 -7.84 -2.18 22.17
N ASN A 29 -8.96 -2.90 22.14
CA ASN A 29 -8.98 -4.23 21.55
C ASN A 29 -8.97 -4.10 20.02
N HIS A 30 -8.12 -4.85 19.33
CA HIS A 30 -7.90 -4.67 17.90
C HIS A 30 -7.69 -5.98 17.14
N GLY A 31 -8.08 -5.99 15.85
CA GLY A 31 -7.95 -7.16 14.97
C GLY A 31 -6.60 -7.33 14.28
N PHE A 32 -5.58 -6.54 14.64
CA PHE A 32 -4.24 -6.65 14.06
C PHE A 32 -3.43 -7.78 14.69
N ASP A 33 -2.66 -8.48 13.85
CA ASP A 33 -1.65 -9.44 14.32
C ASP A 33 -0.29 -8.74 14.47
N LEU A 34 0.01 -8.33 15.71
CA LEU A 34 1.26 -7.67 16.08
C LEU A 34 2.44 -8.65 16.23
N LYS A 35 2.28 -9.91 15.80
CA LYS A 35 3.40 -10.88 15.68
C LYS A 35 4.08 -10.78 14.32
N CYS A 36 3.48 -10.10 13.34
CA CYS A 36 4.07 -9.81 12.04
C CYS A 36 4.90 -8.51 12.05
N LEU A 37 5.81 -8.35 11.10
CA LEU A 37 6.44 -7.04 10.84
C LEU A 37 5.43 -6.08 10.21
N PRO A 38 5.54 -4.75 10.41
CA PRO A 38 4.67 -3.78 9.76
C PRO A 38 4.83 -3.77 8.24
N GLY A 39 3.74 -4.02 7.50
CA GLY A 39 3.63 -3.96 6.05
C GLY A 39 3.05 -2.63 5.57
N CYS A 40 3.72 -1.53 5.88
CA CYS A 40 3.25 -0.16 5.60
C CYS A 40 3.14 0.16 4.10
N PHE A 41 4.13 -0.24 3.32
CA PHE A 41 4.14 -0.16 1.86
C PHE A 41 5.08 -1.22 1.29
N TRP A 42 4.93 -1.50 -0.01
CA TRP A 42 5.72 -2.50 -0.72
C TRP A 42 6.06 -2.04 -2.13
N GLY A 43 7.29 -2.28 -2.57
CA GLY A 43 7.83 -1.79 -3.83
C GLY A 43 8.41 -0.37 -3.73
N PRO A 44 8.93 0.17 -4.86
CA PRO A 44 9.72 1.39 -4.87
C PRO A 44 8.84 2.65 -4.81
N LEU A 45 8.09 2.84 -3.72
CA LEU A 45 7.05 3.88 -3.55
C LEU A 45 7.51 5.31 -3.93
N ARG A 46 8.78 5.66 -3.70
CA ARG A 46 9.33 6.97 -4.10
C ARG A 46 9.27 7.16 -5.62
N THR A 47 9.66 6.14 -6.37
CA THR A 47 9.91 6.26 -7.82
C THR A 47 8.85 5.56 -8.68
N ALA A 48 8.01 4.70 -8.10
CA ALA A 48 7.02 3.95 -8.84
C ALA A 48 6.06 4.89 -9.60
N PRO A 49 5.91 4.75 -10.93
CA PRO A 49 4.93 5.50 -11.69
C PRO A 49 3.50 5.08 -11.39
N VAL A 50 3.28 3.89 -10.80
CA VAL A 50 1.95 3.40 -10.41
C VAL A 50 1.92 3.07 -8.92
N VAL A 51 0.93 3.58 -8.19
CA VAL A 51 0.73 3.29 -6.76
C VAL A 51 -0.68 2.77 -6.52
N LEU A 52 -0.78 1.64 -5.83
CA LEU A 52 -2.02 1.00 -5.45
C LEU A 52 -2.31 1.25 -3.97
N LEU A 53 -3.50 1.77 -3.65
CA LEU A 53 -3.88 2.09 -2.27
C LEU A 53 -4.78 1.02 -1.68
N TYR A 54 -4.44 0.61 -0.46
CA TYR A 54 -5.16 -0.42 0.29
C TYR A 54 -5.39 -0.02 1.75
N LEU A 55 -6.23 -0.79 2.43
CA LEU A 55 -6.57 -0.53 3.83
C LEU A 55 -5.46 -0.97 4.78
N SER A 56 -5.03 -2.23 4.68
CA SER A 56 -4.04 -2.86 5.55
C SER A 56 -3.48 -4.08 4.84
N PRO A 57 -2.25 -4.53 5.17
CA PRO A 57 -1.71 -5.76 4.63
C PRO A 57 -2.51 -6.98 5.09
N GLY A 58 -2.64 -7.97 4.21
CA GLY A 58 -3.30 -9.24 4.50
C GLY A 58 -2.42 -10.15 5.35
N TRP A 59 -3.03 -10.94 6.23
CA TRP A 59 -2.33 -11.92 7.07
C TRP A 59 -2.20 -13.29 6.38
N SER A 60 -1.08 -13.97 6.63
CA SER A 60 -0.92 -15.41 6.37
C SER A 60 0.08 -16.04 7.35
N GLU A 61 0.06 -17.36 7.53
CA GLU A 61 1.06 -18.05 8.37
C GLU A 61 2.51 -17.77 7.93
N ARG A 62 2.71 -17.57 6.62
CA ARG A 62 4.00 -17.20 6.06
C ARG A 62 4.50 -15.85 6.59
N THR A 63 3.61 -14.86 6.78
CA THR A 63 4.00 -13.55 7.34
C THR A 63 4.55 -13.66 8.76
N LEU A 64 4.06 -14.62 9.57
CA LEU A 64 4.59 -14.90 10.91
C LEU A 64 5.99 -15.53 10.86
N LYS A 65 6.25 -16.42 9.89
CA LYS A 65 7.57 -17.01 9.69
C LYS A 65 8.57 -15.96 9.21
N GLU A 66 8.17 -15.12 8.25
CA GLU A 66 8.96 -14.00 7.74
C GLU A 66 9.35 -13.04 8.86
N ALA A 67 8.44 -12.74 9.80
CA ALA A 67 8.73 -11.84 10.91
C ALA A 67 9.84 -12.31 11.88
N LYS A 68 10.15 -13.61 11.89
CA LYS A 68 11.23 -14.20 12.70
C LYS A 68 12.57 -14.28 11.95
N SER A 69 12.57 -14.06 10.63
CA SER A 69 13.77 -14.19 9.79
C SER A 69 14.58 -12.90 9.78
N LYS A 70 15.85 -12.95 10.17
CA LYS A 70 16.78 -11.80 10.08
C LYS A 70 16.85 -11.23 8.66
N LEU A 71 16.89 -12.10 7.65
CA LEU A 71 16.90 -11.70 6.24
C LEU A 71 15.65 -10.88 5.88
N CYS A 72 14.47 -11.30 6.35
CA CYS A 72 13.23 -10.55 6.12
C CYS A 72 13.20 -9.24 6.91
N GLN A 73 13.67 -9.23 8.16
CA GLN A 73 13.78 -8.02 8.98
C GLN A 73 14.66 -6.95 8.32
N GLU A 74 15.85 -7.34 7.83
CA GLU A 74 16.74 -6.46 7.08
C GLU A 74 16.13 -5.98 5.77
N ARG A 75 15.39 -6.86 5.07
CA ARG A 75 14.64 -6.48 3.87
C ARG A 75 13.59 -5.43 4.17
N GLU A 76 12.79 -5.60 5.23
CA GLU A 76 11.77 -4.61 5.61
C GLU A 76 12.40 -3.25 5.95
N MET A 77 13.60 -3.22 6.54
CA MET A 77 14.35 -1.96 6.72
C MET A 77 14.69 -1.26 5.40
N ARG A 78 15.05 -2.01 4.36
CA ARG A 78 15.29 -1.45 3.02
C ARG A 78 13.99 -1.00 2.37
N VAL A 79 12.92 -1.79 2.50
CA VAL A 79 11.58 -1.44 2.00
C VAL A 79 11.16 -0.09 2.55
N ARG A 80 11.32 0.17 3.85
CA ARG A 80 10.98 1.44 4.52
C ARG A 80 11.69 2.68 3.96
N ARG A 81 12.78 2.52 3.19
CA ARG A 81 13.45 3.61 2.46
C ARG A 81 12.70 4.05 1.19
N GLY A 82 11.76 3.22 0.71
CA GLY A 82 10.85 3.52 -0.40
C GLY A 82 11.43 3.31 -1.80
N ARG A 83 12.57 2.63 -1.93
CA ARG A 83 13.23 2.36 -3.22
C ARG A 83 13.39 0.88 -3.53
N GLU A 84 13.13 0.01 -2.54
CA GLU A 84 13.28 -1.43 -2.71
C GLU A 84 12.28 -1.96 -3.74
N LEU A 85 12.74 -2.85 -4.63
CA LEU A 85 11.85 -3.56 -5.55
C LEU A 85 10.95 -4.53 -4.77
N MET A 86 9.79 -4.87 -5.34
CA MET A 86 9.00 -5.96 -4.76
C MET A 86 9.77 -7.29 -4.81
N ASP A 87 9.63 -8.06 -3.75
CA ASP A 87 10.22 -9.40 -3.62
C ASP A 87 9.44 -10.38 -4.50
N ALA A 88 10.15 -11.13 -5.34
CA ALA A 88 9.57 -12.14 -6.23
C ALA A 88 9.02 -13.37 -5.48
N HIS A 89 9.43 -13.57 -4.23
CA HIS A 89 9.04 -14.74 -3.45
C HIS A 89 8.19 -14.42 -2.25
N GLY A 90 7.87 -13.15 -1.97
CA GLY A 90 7.14 -12.75 -0.76
C GLY A 90 5.71 -13.29 -0.67
N SER A 91 5.17 -13.35 0.55
CA SER A 91 3.79 -13.79 0.85
C SER A 91 2.70 -13.04 0.07
N GLY A 92 2.96 -11.79 -0.34
CA GLY A 92 2.02 -10.95 -1.11
C GLY A 92 2.03 -11.15 -2.63
N VAL A 93 2.95 -11.94 -3.20
CA VAL A 93 3.15 -12.03 -4.66
C VAL A 93 1.91 -12.54 -5.39
N ARG A 94 1.39 -13.71 -4.98
CA ARG A 94 0.18 -14.27 -5.60
C ARG A 94 -1.00 -13.30 -5.53
N TRP A 95 -1.18 -12.68 -4.36
CA TRP A 95 -2.23 -11.69 -4.14
C TRP A 95 -2.11 -10.51 -5.10
N LEU A 96 -0.90 -9.97 -5.29
CA LEU A 96 -0.68 -8.84 -6.18
C LEU A 96 -0.93 -9.24 -7.64
N SER A 97 -0.37 -10.37 -8.08
CA SER A 97 -0.52 -10.86 -9.45
C SER A 97 -1.99 -11.04 -9.86
N GLU A 98 -2.84 -11.54 -8.97
CA GLU A 98 -4.28 -11.67 -9.23
C GLU A 98 -4.99 -10.32 -9.45
N ARG A 99 -4.49 -9.24 -8.84
CA ARG A 99 -5.07 -7.88 -8.92
C ARG A 99 -4.49 -7.06 -10.07
N THR A 100 -3.24 -7.35 -10.46
CA THR A 100 -2.55 -6.67 -11.55
C THR A 100 -2.66 -7.41 -12.89
N LYS A 101 -3.19 -8.64 -12.93
CA LYS A 101 -3.39 -9.43 -14.16
C LYS A 101 -4.05 -8.64 -15.30
N CYS A 102 -4.99 -7.76 -14.98
CA CYS A 102 -5.70 -6.97 -15.98
C CYS A 102 -4.84 -5.93 -16.71
N PHE A 103 -3.65 -5.61 -16.20
CA PHE A 103 -2.73 -4.68 -16.84
C PHE A 103 -1.89 -5.34 -17.94
N ASP A 104 -1.81 -6.68 -17.95
CA ASP A 104 -1.00 -7.46 -18.89
C ASP A 104 0.47 -7.03 -18.85
N LEU A 105 1.03 -7.04 -17.64
CA LEU A 105 2.41 -6.69 -17.36
C LEU A 105 3.14 -7.94 -16.88
N ASP A 106 4.41 -8.06 -17.26
CA ASP A 106 5.28 -9.10 -16.69
C ASP A 106 5.65 -8.77 -15.22
N TRP A 107 6.17 -9.78 -14.51
CA TRP A 107 6.55 -9.60 -13.10
C TRP A 107 7.68 -8.58 -12.90
N HIS A 108 8.60 -8.46 -13.86
CA HIS A 108 9.70 -7.49 -13.78
C HIS A 108 9.16 -6.05 -13.82
N GLN A 109 8.19 -5.77 -14.68
CA GLN A 109 7.48 -4.50 -14.74
C GLN A 109 6.70 -4.25 -13.45
N ILE A 110 5.94 -5.23 -12.94
CA ILE A 110 5.18 -5.08 -11.71
C ILE A 110 6.10 -4.71 -10.54
N ARG A 111 7.17 -5.48 -10.32
CA ARG A 111 8.05 -5.31 -9.15
C ARG A 111 8.86 -4.02 -9.15
N SER A 112 9.08 -3.41 -10.32
CA SER A 112 9.93 -2.22 -10.49
C SER A 112 9.17 -0.94 -10.79
N LYS A 113 7.94 -1.03 -11.30
CA LYS A 113 7.13 0.14 -11.69
C LYS A 113 5.87 0.33 -10.85
N MET A 114 5.53 -0.60 -9.97
CA MET A 114 4.38 -0.50 -9.08
C MET A 114 4.80 -0.42 -7.62
N ALA A 115 4.02 0.28 -6.81
CA ALA A 115 4.10 0.25 -5.37
C ALA A 115 2.71 0.03 -4.76
N VAL A 116 2.67 -0.53 -3.56
CA VAL A 116 1.48 -0.67 -2.72
C VAL A 116 1.66 0.23 -1.51
N LEU A 117 0.64 1.01 -1.16
CA LEU A 117 0.59 1.81 0.06
C LEU A 117 -0.66 1.44 0.88
N ASN A 118 -0.46 1.16 2.17
CA ASN A 118 -1.54 0.84 3.10
C ASN A 118 -1.82 2.02 4.05
N ILE A 119 -3.09 2.18 4.45
CA ILE A 119 -3.45 3.08 5.56
C ILE A 119 -2.88 2.51 6.86
N GLY A 120 -3.29 1.30 7.23
CA GLY A 120 -2.79 0.59 8.40
C GLY A 120 -1.52 -0.19 8.05
N GLY A 121 -0.47 -0.04 8.86
CA GLY A 121 0.77 -0.78 8.68
C GLY A 121 0.73 -2.22 9.18
N TYR A 122 -0.37 -2.68 9.80
CA TYR A 122 -0.41 -3.96 10.51
C TYR A 122 -1.28 -5.01 9.81
N HIS A 123 -0.84 -6.27 9.88
CA HIS A 123 -1.49 -7.39 9.22
C HIS A 123 -2.81 -7.78 9.90
N SER A 124 -3.79 -8.19 9.09
CA SER A 124 -5.07 -8.69 9.59
C SER A 124 -5.69 -9.72 8.63
N LYS A 125 -6.49 -10.65 9.16
CA LYS A 125 -7.34 -11.54 8.35
C LYS A 125 -8.61 -10.82 7.90
N THR A 126 -9.26 -10.17 8.85
CA THR A 126 -10.45 -9.35 8.67
C THR A 126 -10.27 -8.10 9.50
N PHE A 127 -10.23 -6.95 8.83
CA PHE A 127 -10.18 -5.66 9.51
C PHE A 127 -11.47 -4.88 9.24
N ALA A 128 -12.16 -4.53 10.31
CA ALA A 128 -13.42 -3.80 10.29
C ALA A 128 -13.41 -2.56 11.21
N ASP A 129 -12.31 -2.30 11.94
CA ASP A 129 -12.23 -1.22 12.93
C ASP A 129 -11.71 0.08 12.29
N ALA A 130 -12.60 0.73 11.56
CA ALA A 130 -12.34 2.01 10.94
C ALA A 130 -11.88 3.13 11.92
N PRO A 131 -12.52 3.31 13.10
CA PRO A 131 -12.08 4.29 14.09
C PRO A 131 -10.63 4.11 14.54
N LEU A 132 -10.18 2.86 14.73
CA LEU A 132 -8.81 2.58 15.13
C LEU A 132 -7.79 3.13 14.12
N LEU A 133 -8.05 3.00 12.82
CA LEU A 133 -7.13 3.54 11.80
C LEU A 133 -7.00 5.07 11.89
N ALA A 134 -8.08 5.78 12.18
CA ALA A 134 -7.99 7.23 12.37
C ALA A 134 -7.15 7.60 13.60
N ALA A 135 -7.17 6.74 14.63
CA ALA A 135 -6.45 6.93 15.88
C ALA A 135 -4.94 6.61 15.79
N LEU A 136 -4.50 5.77 14.86
CA LEU A 136 -3.08 5.40 14.72
C LEU A 136 -2.24 6.52 14.08
N PRO A 137 -1.16 6.99 14.75
CA PRO A 137 -0.19 7.89 14.14
C PRO A 137 0.34 7.40 12.78
N SER A 138 0.60 6.10 12.63
CA SER A 138 1.08 5.53 11.36
C SER A 138 0.08 5.69 10.22
N SER A 139 -1.21 5.49 10.49
CA SER A 139 -2.26 5.68 9.51
C SER A 139 -2.45 7.14 9.12
N ARG A 140 -2.32 8.06 10.08
CA ARG A 140 -2.28 9.50 9.77
C ARG A 140 -1.07 9.87 8.93
N ALA A 141 0.10 9.28 9.17
CA ALA A 141 1.29 9.50 8.34
C ALA A 141 1.05 9.02 6.89
N SER A 142 0.43 7.85 6.70
CA SER A 142 0.08 7.34 5.36
C SER A 142 -0.94 8.21 4.63
N VAL A 143 -2.05 8.54 5.28
CA VAL A 143 -3.10 9.37 4.67
C VAL A 143 -2.58 10.78 4.41
N GLY A 144 -1.86 11.37 5.36
CA GLY A 144 -1.25 12.69 5.24
C GLY A 144 -0.27 12.78 4.08
N TRP A 145 0.69 11.85 3.99
CA TRP A 145 1.62 11.81 2.87
C TRP A 145 0.92 11.59 1.52
N ALA A 146 -0.13 10.76 1.49
CA ALA A 146 -0.90 10.54 0.27
C ALA A 146 -1.61 11.83 -0.18
N GLN A 147 -2.23 12.57 0.74
CA GLN A 147 -2.92 13.83 0.47
C GLN A 147 -1.96 14.96 0.06
N ASP A 148 -0.82 15.09 0.74
CA ASP A 148 0.09 16.21 0.54
C ASP A 148 1.07 16.00 -0.64
N VAL A 149 1.36 14.75 -1.00
CA VAL A 149 2.40 14.42 -1.99
C VAL A 149 1.83 13.58 -3.12
N LEU A 150 1.30 12.39 -2.81
CA LEU A 150 0.97 11.40 -3.84
C LEU A 150 -0.21 11.84 -4.73
N PHE A 151 -1.26 12.40 -4.13
CA PHE A 151 -2.47 12.79 -4.84
C PHE A 151 -2.27 14.00 -5.73
N PRO A 152 -1.58 15.07 -5.30
CA PRO A 152 -1.18 16.16 -6.20
C PRO A 152 -0.43 15.66 -7.46
N GLN A 153 0.54 14.76 -7.29
CA GLN A 153 1.27 14.14 -8.41
C GLN A 153 0.33 13.36 -9.36
N ALA A 154 -0.64 12.65 -8.81
CA ALA A 154 -1.63 11.90 -9.59
C ALA A 154 -2.64 12.79 -10.31
N ILE A 155 -3.07 13.88 -9.67
CA ILE A 155 -3.94 14.88 -10.27
C ILE A 155 -3.22 15.56 -11.44
N ALA A 156 -1.92 15.86 -11.29
CA ALA A 156 -1.06 16.44 -12.33
C ALA A 156 -0.73 15.49 -13.49
N GLY A 157 -0.88 14.16 -13.29
CA GLY A 157 -0.58 13.13 -14.28
C GLY A 157 0.84 12.57 -14.24
N GLU A 158 1.59 12.87 -13.18
CA GLU A 158 2.97 12.41 -12.97
C GLU A 158 3.01 10.95 -12.52
N LYS A 159 2.02 10.53 -11.72
CA LYS A 159 1.82 9.16 -11.25
C LYS A 159 0.40 8.68 -11.53
N VAL A 160 0.23 7.38 -11.68
CA VAL A 160 -1.08 6.72 -11.68
C VAL A 160 -1.36 6.18 -10.29
N VAL A 161 -2.42 6.65 -9.66
CA VAL A 161 -2.81 6.23 -8.30
C VAL A 161 -4.18 5.59 -8.34
N ILE A 162 -4.28 4.37 -7.82
CA ILE A 162 -5.50 3.56 -7.89
C ILE A 162 -5.88 3.12 -6.48
N CYS A 163 -6.98 3.67 -5.97
CA CYS A 163 -7.53 3.30 -4.68
C CYS A 163 -8.38 2.03 -4.78
N LEU A 164 -7.82 0.90 -4.36
CA LEU A 164 -8.45 -0.41 -4.49
C LEU A 164 -9.17 -0.88 -3.22
N ARG A 165 -8.93 -0.24 -2.06
CA ARG A 165 -9.72 -0.43 -0.84
C ARG A 165 -9.81 0.87 -0.05
N ALA A 166 -10.93 1.03 0.66
CA ALA A 166 -11.12 2.06 1.67
C ALA A 166 -11.06 3.52 1.15
N ALA A 167 -11.64 3.78 -0.03
CA ALA A 167 -11.67 5.11 -0.67
C ALA A 167 -12.03 6.25 0.30
N ARG A 168 -13.08 6.08 1.12
CA ARG A 168 -13.51 7.10 2.09
C ARG A 168 -12.42 7.48 3.09
N PHE A 169 -11.60 6.53 3.55
CA PHE A 169 -10.50 6.80 4.50
C PHE A 169 -9.28 7.43 3.84
N TRP A 170 -9.15 7.25 2.53
CA TRP A 170 -8.22 8.01 1.72
C TRP A 170 -8.76 9.41 1.36
N GLY A 171 -9.99 9.79 1.74
CA GLY A 171 -10.59 11.06 1.31
C GLY A 171 -11.09 11.03 -0.14
N LEU A 172 -11.43 9.85 -0.66
CA LEU A 172 -11.90 9.64 -2.03
C LEU A 172 -13.33 9.08 -2.05
N LYS A 173 -14.03 9.33 -3.15
CA LYS A 173 -15.35 8.75 -3.41
C LYS A 173 -15.25 7.61 -4.43
N THR A 174 -15.78 6.45 -4.07
CA THR A 174 -15.82 5.29 -4.95
C THR A 174 -16.63 5.59 -6.21
N GLY A 175 -16.14 5.15 -7.36
CA GLY A 175 -16.72 5.42 -8.67
C GLY A 175 -16.20 6.69 -9.33
N GLU A 176 -15.25 7.41 -8.71
CA GLU A 176 -14.74 8.68 -9.22
C GLU A 176 -13.28 8.63 -9.67
N LYS A 177 -12.98 9.53 -10.59
CA LYS A 177 -11.63 9.89 -11.04
C LYS A 177 -11.43 11.37 -10.73
N VAL A 178 -10.33 11.71 -10.08
CA VAL A 178 -9.95 13.08 -9.77
C VAL A 178 -8.70 13.45 -10.56
N GLY A 179 -8.70 14.62 -11.19
CA GLY A 179 -7.58 15.06 -12.04
C GLY A 179 -7.26 14.09 -13.18
N LYS A 180 -5.98 13.96 -13.53
CA LYS A 180 -5.56 13.14 -14.68
C LYS A 180 -5.50 11.65 -14.39
N SER A 181 -5.01 11.24 -13.21
CA SER A 181 -4.75 9.82 -12.93
C SER A 181 -4.86 9.39 -11.46
N LEU A 182 -5.73 10.05 -10.68
CA LEU A 182 -6.17 9.57 -9.37
C LEU A 182 -7.54 8.87 -9.50
N PHE A 183 -7.59 7.56 -9.24
CA PHE A 183 -8.77 6.74 -9.47
C PHE A 183 -9.25 6.06 -8.19
N ALA A 184 -10.57 5.98 -7.98
CA ALA A 184 -11.20 5.20 -6.93
C ALA A 184 -12.30 4.28 -7.51
N PRO A 185 -11.95 3.23 -8.28
CA PRO A 185 -12.92 2.39 -8.97
C PRO A 185 -13.82 1.59 -8.03
N HIS A 186 -14.95 1.13 -8.55
CA HIS A 186 -15.70 0.06 -7.89
C HIS A 186 -14.86 -1.24 -7.92
N VAL A 187 -14.73 -1.86 -6.75
CA VAL A 187 -13.98 -3.10 -6.57
C VAL A 187 -14.84 -4.18 -5.90
N THR A 188 -14.41 -5.44 -5.99
CA THR A 188 -14.90 -6.51 -5.11
C THR A 188 -14.32 -6.34 -3.70
N ARG A 189 -14.84 -7.09 -2.71
CA ARG A 189 -14.25 -7.14 -1.36
C ARG A 189 -12.76 -7.51 -1.40
N GLY A 190 -12.35 -8.35 -2.35
CA GLY A 190 -10.96 -8.74 -2.54
C GLY A 190 -10.05 -7.65 -3.14
N GLY A 191 -10.61 -6.52 -3.60
CA GLY A 191 -9.87 -5.45 -4.26
C GLY A 191 -9.66 -5.67 -5.75
N HIS A 192 -10.45 -6.52 -6.41
CA HIS A 192 -10.45 -6.63 -7.87
C HIS A 192 -11.32 -5.52 -8.47
N MET A 193 -10.79 -4.75 -9.41
CA MET A 193 -11.59 -3.76 -10.14
C MET A 193 -12.72 -4.43 -10.90
N LYS A 194 -13.95 -3.95 -10.72
CA LYS A 194 -15.10 -4.40 -11.51
C LYS A 194 -14.94 -3.94 -12.96
N HIS A 195 -15.50 -4.72 -13.89
CA HIS A 195 -15.52 -4.35 -15.31
C HIS A 195 -16.31 -3.06 -15.53
N GLY A 196 -15.86 -2.24 -16.48
CA GLY A 196 -16.51 -0.99 -16.84
C GLY A 196 -15.54 0.09 -17.33
N LYS A 197 -16.08 1.21 -17.81
CA LYS A 197 -15.32 2.29 -18.44
C LYS A 197 -14.13 2.78 -17.63
N MET A 198 -14.27 2.89 -16.30
CA MET A 198 -13.19 3.32 -15.42
C MET A 198 -12.03 2.31 -15.37
N ARG A 199 -12.31 1.01 -15.34
CA ARG A 199 -11.27 -0.03 -15.37
C ARG A 199 -10.46 0.06 -16.66
N ASP A 200 -11.12 0.29 -17.79
CA ASP A 200 -10.44 0.40 -19.08
C ASP A 200 -9.57 1.66 -19.16
N GLN A 201 -10.05 2.78 -18.59
CA GLN A 201 -9.24 4.00 -18.44
C GLN A 201 -8.00 3.76 -17.56
N ILE A 202 -8.16 3.05 -16.44
CA ILE A 202 -7.05 2.70 -15.56
C ILE A 202 -6.04 1.82 -16.28
N ILE A 203 -6.48 0.78 -17.00
CA ILE A 203 -5.59 -0.11 -17.77
C ILE A 203 -4.76 0.69 -18.78
N ARG A 204 -5.39 1.59 -19.54
CA ARG A 204 -4.67 2.48 -20.47
C ARG A 204 -3.65 3.37 -19.77
N ALA A 205 -4.05 3.99 -18.65
CA ALA A 205 -3.17 4.86 -17.87
C ALA A 205 -1.96 4.10 -17.31
N VAL A 206 -2.17 2.90 -16.75
CA VAL A 206 -1.11 2.05 -16.21
C VAL A 206 -0.12 1.64 -17.29
N ARG A 207 -0.62 1.13 -18.44
CA ARG A 207 0.25 0.73 -19.54
C ARG A 207 1.07 1.89 -20.08
N ALA A 208 0.45 3.06 -20.24
CA ALA A 208 1.17 4.26 -20.65
C ALA A 208 2.25 4.68 -19.64
N ALA A 209 1.95 4.62 -18.33
CA ALA A 209 2.89 5.01 -17.28
C ALA A 209 4.07 4.03 -17.14
N VAL A 210 3.84 2.72 -17.35
CA VAL A 210 4.87 1.69 -17.31
C VAL A 210 5.74 1.69 -18.58
N GLY A 211 5.14 2.01 -19.74
CA GLY A 211 5.84 2.08 -21.03
C GLY A 211 6.70 3.34 -21.24
N ARG A 212 6.51 4.39 -20.44
CA ARG A 212 7.42 5.55 -20.43
C ARG A 212 8.79 5.11 -19.93
N ARG A 213 9.81 5.20 -20.78
CA ARG A 213 11.21 5.12 -20.34
C ARG A 213 11.47 6.31 -19.41
N THR A 214 11.62 6.02 -18.12
CA THR A 214 12.14 6.93 -17.09
C THR A 214 13.64 7.02 -17.19
#